data_AF-A0A950YPR3-F1
#
_entry.id   AF-A0A950YPR3-F1
#
_cell.length_a   1.000
_cell.length_b   1.000
_cell.length_c   1.000
_cell.angle_alpha   90.00
_cell.angle_beta   90.00
_cell.angle_gamma   90.00
#
_symmetry.space_group_name_H-M   'P 1'
#
loop_
_entity.id
_entity.type
_entity.pdbx_description
1 polymer ?
#
loop_
_entity_poly.entity_id
_entity_poly.type
_entity_poly.pdbx_seq_one_letter_code
_entity_poly.pdbx_strand_id
1 'polypeptide(L)'
;MAQADSTALTVQHRDPEGSRAARRLRREGKVPGVVYGGGEEPVAFQVDAKVLRQALAHTGAVLELRVDGGGGTPVVLKELARHPVSGATLHVDLLRVRLDQPIQATVVLELVGSENAPG
;
A
#
# COMPACT_ATOMS: atom_id res chain seq x y z
N MET A 1 10.54 -13.03 17.49
CA MET A 1 10.99 -12.01 16.52
C MET A 1 9.97 -12.01 15.40
N ALA A 2 9.17 -10.96 15.24
CA ALA A 2 8.22 -10.88 14.13
C ALA A 2 9.04 -10.81 12.83
N GLN A 3 8.98 -11.87 12.00
CA GLN A 3 9.52 -11.80 10.66
C GLN A 3 8.73 -10.73 9.91
N ALA A 4 9.41 -9.66 9.51
CA ALA A 4 8.88 -8.73 8.54
C ALA A 4 8.90 -9.45 7.19
N ASP A 5 7.88 -10.26 6.92
CA ASP A 5 7.68 -10.83 5.58
C ASP A 5 7.35 -9.67 4.63
N SER A 6 8.40 -9.13 4.00
CA SER A 6 8.29 -8.03 3.06
C SER A 6 7.60 -8.51 1.80
N THR A 7 6.34 -8.13 1.64
CA THR A 7 5.55 -8.50 0.45
C THR A 7 5.94 -7.59 -0.72
N ALA A 8 6.42 -8.19 -1.81
CA ALA A 8 6.78 -7.46 -3.02
C ALA A 8 5.53 -7.08 -3.83
N LEU A 9 5.36 -5.80 -4.14
CA LEU A 9 4.29 -5.26 -4.96
C LEU A 9 4.87 -4.65 -6.24
N THR A 10 4.60 -5.29 -7.37
CA THR A 10 4.98 -4.75 -8.68
C THR A 10 3.87 -3.85 -9.22
N VAL A 11 4.22 -2.63 -9.60
CA VAL A 11 3.31 -1.61 -10.10
C VAL A 11 3.83 -1.03 -11.42
N GLN A 12 2.94 -0.41 -12.19
CA GLN A 12 3.30 0.26 -13.44
C GLN A 12 3.35 1.77 -13.22
N HIS A 13 4.37 2.44 -13.73
CA HIS A 13 4.38 3.91 -13.78
C HIS A 13 3.18 4.41 -14.58
N ARG A 14 2.68 5.58 -14.18
CA ARG A 14 1.71 6.32 -14.98
C ARG A 14 2.04 7.80 -14.92
N ASP A 15 1.71 8.51 -15.98
CA ASP A 15 1.77 9.96 -15.94
C ASP A 15 0.65 10.50 -15.02
N PRO A 16 0.93 11.58 -14.25
CA PRO A 16 -0.06 12.21 -13.40
C PRO A 16 -1.15 12.89 -14.24
N GLU A 17 -2.17 12.11 -14.57
CA GLU A 17 -3.35 12.57 -15.30
C GLU A 17 -4.52 12.95 -14.38
N GLY A 18 -5.43 13.77 -14.90
CA GLY A 18 -6.60 14.25 -14.17
C GLY A 18 -7.67 13.19 -13.87
N SER A 19 -8.77 13.65 -13.28
CA SER A 19 -9.83 12.79 -12.74
C SER A 19 -10.50 11.85 -13.75
N ARG A 20 -10.47 12.15 -15.05
CA ARG A 20 -11.06 11.31 -16.10
C ARG A 20 -10.24 10.02 -16.32
N ALA A 21 -8.92 10.13 -16.34
CA ALA A 21 -8.01 9.00 -16.49
C ALA A 21 -8.12 8.03 -15.31
N ALA A 22 -8.12 8.57 -14.09
CA ALA A 22 -8.31 7.78 -12.88
C ALA A 22 -9.64 7.00 -12.88
N ARG A 23 -10.73 7.59 -13.39
CA ARG A 23 -12.01 6.87 -13.55
C ARG A 23 -11.94 5.76 -14.59
N ARG A 24 -11.21 5.96 -15.69
CA ARG A 24 -10.98 4.92 -16.71
C ARG A 24 -10.21 3.74 -16.12
N LEU A 25 -9.12 3.99 -15.41
CA LEU A 25 -8.32 2.94 -14.77
C LEU A 25 -9.16 2.09 -13.80
N ARG A 26 -10.00 2.73 -12.97
CA ARG A 26 -10.90 2.00 -12.06
C ARG A 26 -11.92 1.13 -12.78
N ARG A 27 -12.42 1.56 -13.96
CA ARG A 27 -13.31 0.74 -14.80
C ARG A 27 -12.59 -0.46 -15.40
N GLU A 28 -11.28 -0.33 -15.64
CA GLU A 28 -10.40 -1.40 -16.12
C GLU A 28 -9.91 -2.33 -14.99
N GLY A 29 -10.40 -2.15 -13.75
CA GLY A 29 -9.97 -2.97 -12.60
C GLY A 29 -8.62 -2.55 -12.00
N LYS A 30 -8.05 -1.43 -12.44
CA LYS A 30 -6.81 -0.87 -11.93
C LYS A 30 -7.07 0.21 -10.88
N VAL A 31 -6.19 0.26 -9.88
CA VAL A 31 -6.20 1.27 -8.82
C VAL A 31 -5.06 2.26 -9.07
N PRO A 32 -5.36 3.56 -9.21
CA PRO A 32 -4.33 4.59 -9.22
C PRO A 32 -3.75 4.77 -7.81
N GLY A 33 -2.45 5.02 -7.72
CA GLY A 33 -1.77 5.36 -6.49
C GLY A 33 -0.63 6.35 -6.69
N VAL A 34 -0.02 6.71 -5.57
CA VAL A 34 1.16 7.56 -5.50
C VAL A 34 2.12 7.02 -4.45
N VAL A 35 3.42 7.06 -4.75
CA VAL A 35 4.49 6.83 -3.78
C VAL A 35 5.28 8.11 -3.60
N TYR A 36 5.51 8.53 -2.36
CA TYR A 36 6.23 9.76 -2.03
C TYR A 36 7.07 9.61 -0.76
N GLY A 37 7.84 10.65 -0.43
CA GLY A 37 8.72 10.65 0.73
C GLY A 37 10.11 10.09 0.41
N GLY A 38 10.93 9.90 1.45
CA GLY A 38 12.32 9.45 1.29
C GLY A 38 13.28 10.46 0.67
N GLY A 39 12.83 11.71 0.46
CA GLY A 39 13.62 12.76 -0.19
C GLY A 39 13.59 12.73 -1.73
N GLU A 40 12.85 11.78 -2.31
CA GLU A 40 12.67 11.64 -3.76
C GLU A 40 11.35 12.25 -4.24
N GLU A 41 11.27 12.54 -5.54
CA GLU A 41 10.05 13.04 -6.15
C GLU A 41 8.89 12.02 -6.03
N PRO A 42 7.64 12.51 -5.85
CA PRO A 42 6.47 11.65 -5.88
C PRO A 42 6.32 10.97 -7.24
N VAL A 43 6.07 9.66 -7.23
CA VAL A 43 5.84 8.88 -8.44
C VAL A 43 4.41 8.39 -8.46
N ALA A 44 3.69 8.71 -9.53
CA ALA A 44 2.36 8.18 -9.77
C ALA A 44 2.46 6.78 -10.40
N PHE A 45 1.65 5.84 -9.89
CA PHE A 45 1.62 4.48 -10.42
C PHE A 45 0.19 3.96 -10.53
N GLN A 46 0.04 2.84 -11.22
CA GLN A 46 -1.18 2.04 -11.29
C GLN A 46 -0.88 0.58 -10.96
N VAL A 47 -1.86 -0.09 -10.36
CA VAL A 47 -1.76 -1.50 -9.97
C VAL A 47 -3.09 -2.20 -10.14
N ASP A 48 -3.08 -3.51 -10.40
CA ASP A 48 -4.31 -4.30 -10.43
C ASP A 48 -4.96 -4.36 -9.04
N ALA A 49 -6.28 -4.18 -8.97
CA ALA A 49 -7.01 -4.14 -7.70
C ALA A 49 -6.92 -5.45 -6.91
N LYS A 50 -6.84 -6.61 -7.58
CA LYS A 50 -6.71 -7.93 -6.94
C LYS A 50 -5.32 -8.09 -6.34
N VAL A 51 -4.28 -7.73 -7.10
CA VAL A 51 -2.89 -7.77 -6.62
C VAL A 51 -2.70 -6.85 -5.41
N LEU A 52 -3.22 -5.61 -5.49
CA LEU A 52 -3.18 -4.68 -4.37
C LEU A 52 -3.90 -5.22 -3.14
N ARG A 53 -5.09 -5.82 -3.31
CA ARG A 53 -5.85 -6.40 -2.20
C ARG A 53 -5.09 -7.54 -1.52
N GLN A 54 -4.40 -8.37 -2.28
CA GLN A 54 -3.58 -9.46 -1.74
C GLN A 54 -2.38 -8.92 -0.96
N ALA A 55 -1.67 -7.94 -1.52
CA ALA A 55 -0.53 -7.32 -0.86
C ALA A 55 -0.91 -6.59 0.44
N LEU A 56 -2.11 -5.99 0.49
CA LEU A 56 -2.62 -5.28 1.67
C LEU A 56 -3.37 -6.18 2.67
N ALA A 57 -3.56 -7.47 2.36
CA ALA A 57 -4.24 -8.39 3.27
C ALA A 57 -3.42 -8.66 4.55
N HIS A 58 -2.10 -8.45 4.49
CA HIS A 58 -1.17 -8.66 5.60
C HIS A 58 -0.92 -7.28 6.24
N THR A 59 -1.85 -6.86 7.08
CA THR A 59 -1.86 -5.52 7.70
C THR A 59 -0.62 -5.28 8.58
N GLY A 60 0.10 -4.18 8.35
CA GLY A 60 1.18 -3.71 9.21
C GLY A 60 2.62 -3.96 8.72
N ALA A 61 2.82 -4.56 7.55
CA ALA A 61 4.14 -4.87 7.01
C ALA A 61 4.71 -3.76 6.11
N VAL A 62 6.04 -3.59 6.14
CA VAL A 62 6.78 -2.87 5.11
C VAL A 62 6.67 -3.66 3.80
N LEU A 63 6.22 -2.98 2.73
CA LEU A 63 6.10 -3.55 1.40
C LEU A 63 7.33 -3.20 0.58
N GLU A 64 7.73 -4.09 -0.33
CA GLU A 64 8.76 -3.78 -1.32
C GLU A 64 8.08 -3.38 -2.64
N LEU A 65 8.04 -2.07 -2.93
CA LEU A 65 7.44 -1.54 -4.15
C LEU A 65 8.43 -1.61 -5.31
N ARG A 66 8.03 -2.23 -6.43
CA ARG A 66 8.81 -2.25 -7.67
C ARG A 66 8.02 -1.53 -8.76
N VAL A 67 8.49 -0.37 -9.18
CA VAL A 67 7.87 0.37 -10.29
C VAL A 67 8.51 -0.10 -11.60
N ASP A 68 7.68 -0.53 -12.56
CA ASP A 68 8.09 -1.03 -13.87
C ASP A 68 9.15 -2.15 -13.85
N GLY A 69 9.14 -2.97 -12.79
CA GLY A 69 10.13 -4.03 -12.60
C GLY A 69 11.53 -3.52 -12.23
N GLY A 70 11.66 -2.25 -11.84
CA GLY A 70 12.88 -1.67 -11.31
C GLY A 70 13.22 -2.17 -9.90
N GLY A 71 14.19 -1.50 -9.27
CA GLY A 71 14.65 -1.82 -7.92
C GLY A 71 13.54 -1.74 -6.87
N GLY A 72 13.61 -2.62 -5.87
CA GLY A 72 12.68 -2.63 -4.75
C GLY A 72 12.89 -1.43 -3.82
N THR A 73 11.84 -0.65 -3.63
CA THR A 73 11.81 0.44 -2.64
C THR A 73 10.95 0.02 -1.45
N PRO A 74 11.47 0.04 -0.22
CA PRO A 74 10.67 -0.21 0.97
C PRO A 74 9.67 0.94 1.17
N VAL A 75 8.39 0.59 1.26
CA VAL A 75 7.28 1.52 1.45
C VAL A 75 6.31 1.02 2.51
N VAL A 76 5.56 1.94 3.11
CA VAL A 76 4.45 1.61 3.99
C VAL A 76 3.16 2.18 3.46
N LEU A 77 2.04 1.51 3.74
CA LEU A 77 0.72 2.04 3.45
C LEU A 77 0.46 3.27 4.33
N LYS A 78 0.33 4.44 3.71
CA LYS A 78 -0.01 5.68 4.41
C LYS A 78 -1.52 5.89 4.47
N GLU A 79 -2.19 5.73 3.33
CA GLU A 79 -3.63 5.89 3.23
C GLU A 79 -4.22 4.96 2.16
N LEU A 80 -5.42 4.46 2.44
CA LEU A 80 -6.19 3.64 1.53
C LEU A 80 -7.60 4.20 1.38
N ALA A 81 -7.84 4.93 0.29
CA ALA A 81 -9.16 5.48 0.01
C ALA A 81 -10.08 4.38 -0.53
N ARG A 82 -11.21 4.13 0.13
CA ARG A 82 -12.23 3.16 -0.28
C ARG A 82 -13.53 3.86 -0.62
N HIS A 83 -14.26 3.29 -1.56
CA HIS A 83 -15.62 3.73 -1.87
C HIS A 83 -16.54 3.36 -0.69
N PRO A 84 -17.32 4.31 -0.14
CA PRO A 84 -18.09 4.10 1.09
C PRO A 84 -19.17 3.02 0.96
N VAL A 85 -19.77 2.88 -0.22
CA VAL A 85 -20.82 1.88 -0.47
C VAL A 85 -20.26 0.54 -0.98
N SER A 86 -19.52 0.53 -2.10
CA SER A 86 -19.03 -0.71 -2.70
C SER A 86 -17.78 -1.30 -2.05
N GLY A 87 -17.09 -0.57 -1.16
CA GLY A 87 -15.83 -0.98 -0.55
C GLY A 87 -14.63 -1.05 -1.51
N ALA A 88 -14.83 -0.70 -2.79
CA ALA A 88 -13.80 -0.74 -3.82
C ALA A 88 -12.66 0.23 -3.50
N THR A 89 -11.41 -0.19 -3.69
CA THR A 89 -10.25 0.69 -3.50
C THR A 89 -10.23 1.75 -4.61
N LEU A 90 -10.28 3.02 -4.21
CA LEU A 90 -10.29 4.17 -5.11
C LEU A 90 -8.89 4.73 -5.32
N HIS A 91 -8.07 4.77 -4.28
CA HIS A 91 -6.72 5.31 -4.33
C HIS A 91 -5.86 4.68 -3.24
N VAL A 92 -4.55 4.62 -3.47
CA VAL A 92 -3.57 4.16 -2.50
C VAL A 92 -2.39 5.13 -2.41
N ASP A 93 -2.05 5.50 -1.19
CA ASP A 93 -0.91 6.37 -0.88
C ASP A 93 0.14 5.55 -0.14
N LEU A 94 1.33 5.49 -0.74
CA LEU A 94 2.47 4.78 -0.19
C LEU A 94 3.55 5.79 0.22
N LEU A 95 4.11 5.58 1.40
CA LEU A 95 5.21 6.38 1.91
C LEU A 95 6.51 5.58 1.80
N ARG A 96 7.51 6.11 1.10
CA ARG A 96 8.87 5.57 1.10
C ARG A 96 9.44 5.68 2.50
N VAL A 97 9.92 4.57 3.03
CA VAL A 97 10.56 4.52 4.33
C VAL A 97 12.03 4.20 4.14
N ARG A 98 12.90 4.89 4.87
CA ARG A 98 14.27 4.44 4.97
C ARG A 98 14.36 3.47 6.14
N LEU A 99 14.94 2.30 5.92
CA LEU A 99 15.10 1.27 6.96
C LEU A 99 16.01 1.73 8.12
N ASP A 100 16.74 2.84 7.94
CA ASP A 100 17.62 3.45 8.94
C ASP A 100 16.96 4.56 9.77
N GLN A 101 15.69 4.91 9.50
CA GLN A 101 14.97 5.97 10.20
C GLN A 101 13.72 5.45 10.93
N PRO A 102 13.40 5.97 12.13
CA PRO A 102 12.20 5.59 12.85
C PRO A 102 10.94 6.04 12.10
N ILE A 103 9.99 5.13 11.95
CA ILE A 103 8.69 5.39 11.31
C ILE A 103 7.55 5.26 12.34
N GLN A 104 6.52 6.08 12.19
CA GLN A 104 5.25 5.90 12.92
C GLN A 104 4.32 5.05 12.07
N ALA A 105 3.96 3.86 12.56
CA ALA A 105 3.05 2.94 11.88
C ALA A 105 1.91 2.51 12.83
N THR A 106 0.70 2.44 12.31
CA THR A 106 -0.45 1.88 13.01
C THR A 106 -0.42 0.36 12.84
N VAL A 107 -0.38 -0.38 13.95
CA VAL A 107 -0.39 -1.85 13.96
C VAL A 107 -1.65 -2.38 14.61
N VAL A 108 -2.12 -3.54 14.14
CA VAL A 108 -3.27 -4.24 14.73
C VAL A 108 -2.76 -5.08 15.90
N LEU A 109 -3.42 -4.98 17.05
CA LEU A 109 -3.15 -5.84 18.20
C LEU A 109 -4.06 -7.07 18.14
N GLU A 110 -3.45 -8.26 18.09
CA GLU A 110 -4.15 -9.53 18.25
C GLU A 110 -3.97 -10.01 19.70
N LEU A 111 -5.07 -10.16 20.43
CA LEU A 111 -5.04 -10.60 21.83
C LEU A 111 -5.00 -12.13 21.87
N VAL A 112 -4.00 -12.69 22.55
CA VAL A 112 -3.85 -14.13 22.77
C VAL A 112 -4.12 -14.44 24.25
N GLY A 113 -4.87 -15.50 24.54
CA GLY A 113 -5.14 -15.95 25.92
C GLY A 113 -6.35 -15.29 26.61
N SER A 114 -7.25 -14.68 25.85
CA SER A 114 -8.52 -14.14 26.36
C SER A 114 -9.41 -15.18 27.05
N GLU A 115 -9.26 -16.46 26.70
CA GLU A 115 -10.02 -17.58 27.29
C GLU A 115 -9.65 -17.91 28.75
N ASN A 116 -8.43 -17.55 29.19
CA ASN A 116 -7.93 -17.78 30.55
C ASN A 116 -7.94 -16.49 31.39
N ALA A 117 -8.54 -15.42 30.89
CA ALA A 117 -8.61 -14.16 31.63
C ALA A 117 -9.52 -14.35 32.86
N PRO A 118 -9.04 -14.07 34.08
CA PRO A 118 -9.80 -14.26 35.32
C PRO A 118 -10.89 -13.19 35.54
N GLY A 119 -11.34 -12.48 34.50
CA GLY A 119 -12.32 -11.39 34.55
C GLY A 119 -13.40 -11.52 33.49
#